data_AF-A0A5R2MTI8-F1
#
_entry.id   AF-A0A5R2MTI8-F1
#
_cell.length_a   1.000
_cell.length_b   1.000
_cell.length_c   1.000
_cell.angle_alpha   90.00
_cell.angle_beta   90.00
_cell.angle_gamma   90.00
#
_symmetry.space_group_name_H-M   'P 1'
#
loop_
_entity.id
_entity.type
_entity.pdbx_description
1 polymer ?
#
loop_
_entity_poly.entity_id
_entity_poly.type
_entity_poly.pdbx_seq_one_letter_code
_entity_poly.pdbx_strand_id
1 'polypeptide(L)'
;AVLEAHCGVRFGQHDVYLNVAGGYRISEPAADLAVAAALVSSLTGLALPADCVYFGEISLSGAVRPVAHAQQRLKEAEKLGFGSAVLPLGSEELAGGIG
;
A
#
# COMPACT_ATOMS: atom_id res chain seq x y z
N ALA A 1 -14.64 -2.15 -5.32
CA ALA A 1 -15.39 -2.28 -4.05
C ALA A 1 -14.97 -1.24 -3.00
N VAL A 2 -13.99 -1.48 -2.12
CA VAL A 2 -13.67 -0.54 -1.01
C VAL A 2 -13.31 0.86 -1.53
N LEU A 3 -12.40 0.94 -2.51
CA LEU A 3 -12.04 2.22 -3.13
C LEU A 3 -13.24 2.95 -3.72
N GLU A 4 -14.17 2.23 -4.37
CA GLU A 4 -15.36 2.86 -4.95
C GLU A 4 -16.34 3.36 -3.88
N ALA A 5 -16.52 2.57 -2.82
CA ALA A 5 -17.44 2.88 -1.73
C ALA A 5 -16.95 4.04 -0.85
N HIS A 6 -15.63 4.15 -0.64
CA HIS A 6 -15.05 5.08 0.36
C HIS A 6 -14.18 6.18 -0.24
N CYS A 7 -13.62 5.99 -1.43
CA CYS A 7 -12.71 6.96 -2.07
C CYS A 7 -13.33 7.65 -3.30
N GLY A 8 -14.60 7.37 -3.62
CA GLY A 8 -15.33 8.03 -4.71
C GLY A 8 -14.82 7.73 -6.13
N VAL A 9 -13.93 6.74 -6.27
CA VAL A 9 -13.43 6.29 -7.57
C VAL A 9 -14.45 5.37 -8.25
N ARG A 10 -14.44 5.30 -9.58
CA ARG A 10 -15.39 4.48 -10.37
C ARG A 10 -14.63 3.47 -11.23
N PHE A 11 -14.45 2.27 -10.72
CA PHE A 11 -13.81 1.17 -11.45
C PHE A 11 -14.81 0.33 -12.24
N GLY A 12 -16.11 0.36 -11.92
CA GLY A 12 -17.13 -0.43 -12.61
C GLY A 12 -17.30 -0.19 -14.12
N GLN A 13 -16.68 0.85 -14.69
CA GLN A 13 -16.64 1.12 -16.13
C GLN A 13 -15.27 0.85 -16.77
N HIS A 14 -14.31 0.34 -16.00
CA HIS A 14 -12.94 0.11 -16.43
C HIS A 14 -12.57 -1.37 -16.32
N ASP A 15 -11.83 -1.87 -17.30
CA ASP A 15 -11.20 -3.18 -17.19
C ASP A 15 -9.96 -3.06 -16.31
N VAL A 16 -9.98 -3.73 -15.15
CA VAL A 16 -8.91 -3.65 -14.17
C VAL A 16 -7.98 -4.84 -14.31
N TYR A 17 -6.72 -4.57 -14.67
CA TYR A 17 -5.64 -5.55 -14.69
C TYR A 17 -4.60 -5.19 -13.64
N LEU A 18 -4.21 -6.17 -12.82
CA LEU A 18 -3.19 -6.02 -11.80
C LEU A 18 -2.19 -7.17 -11.94
N ASN A 19 -0.90 -6.84 -11.89
CA ASN A 19 0.17 -7.83 -11.91
C ASN A 19 1.20 -7.53 -10.83
N VAL A 20 1.78 -8.58 -10.26
CA VAL A 20 2.93 -8.49 -9.37
C VAL A 20 4.18 -8.78 -10.18
N ALA A 21 5.05 -7.77 -10.30
CA ALA A 21 6.30 -7.91 -11.04
C ALA A 21 7.18 -9.04 -10.45
N GLY A 22 7.97 -9.70 -11.30
CA GLY A 22 8.83 -10.81 -10.89
C GLY A 22 8.13 -12.16 -10.74
N GLY A 23 6.82 -12.24 -11.02
CA GLY A 23 6.07 -13.50 -10.95
C GLY A 23 5.79 -13.97 -9.52
N TYR A 24 5.98 -13.11 -8.53
CA TYR A 24 5.69 -13.42 -7.14
C TYR A 24 4.20 -13.56 -6.89
N ARG A 25 3.84 -14.52 -6.03
CA ARG A 25 2.49 -14.62 -5.47
C ARG A 25 2.52 -14.06 -4.07
N ILE A 26 1.79 -12.97 -3.87
CA ILE A 26 1.66 -12.33 -2.56
C ILE A 26 0.34 -12.78 -1.94
N SER A 27 0.40 -13.28 -0.71
CA SER A 27 -0.77 -13.74 0.04
C SER A 27 -0.68 -13.23 1.47
N GLU A 28 -0.76 -11.90 1.62
CA GLU A 28 -0.73 -11.25 2.92
C GLU A 28 -1.52 -9.93 2.93
N PRO A 29 -2.09 -9.52 4.08
CA PRO A 29 -2.88 -8.29 4.18
C PRO A 29 -2.08 -7.00 3.92
N ALA A 30 -0.76 -7.00 4.17
CA ALA A 30 0.05 -5.80 4.02
C ALA A 30 0.14 -5.28 2.57
N ALA A 31 -0.20 -6.11 1.59
CA ALA A 31 -0.17 -5.74 0.19
C ALA A 31 -1.35 -4.86 -0.23
N ASP A 32 -2.43 -4.81 0.56
CA ASP A 32 -3.66 -4.11 0.17
C ASP A 32 -3.41 -2.64 -0.17
N LEU A 33 -2.65 -1.94 0.67
CA LEU A 33 -2.34 -0.53 0.45
C LEU A 33 -1.49 -0.29 -0.82
N ALA A 34 -0.54 -1.17 -1.11
CA ALA A 34 0.25 -1.09 -2.35
C ALA A 34 -0.62 -1.31 -3.58
N VAL A 35 -1.52 -2.30 -3.54
CA VAL A 35 -2.48 -2.58 -4.61
C VAL A 35 -3.41 -1.39 -4.81
N ALA A 36 -3.96 -0.83 -3.73
CA ALA A 36 -4.82 0.34 -3.80
C ALA A 36 -4.10 1.55 -4.41
N ALA A 37 -2.87 1.83 -3.98
CA ALA A 37 -2.06 2.92 -4.54
C ALA A 37 -1.81 2.73 -6.04
N ALA A 38 -1.45 1.51 -6.48
CA ALA A 38 -1.24 1.19 -7.89
C ALA A 38 -2.51 1.38 -8.74
N LEU A 39 -3.67 0.95 -8.23
CA LEU A 39 -4.95 1.11 -8.92
C LEU A 39 -5.36 2.58 -9.05
N VAL A 40 -5.21 3.36 -7.98
CA VAL A 40 -5.53 4.80 -7.98
C VAL A 40 -4.56 5.56 -8.90
N SER A 41 -3.27 5.23 -8.87
CA SER A 41 -2.27 5.81 -9.79
C SER A 41 -2.64 5.54 -11.24
N SER A 42 -2.98 4.30 -11.58
CA SER A 42 -3.42 3.91 -12.92
C SER A 42 -4.69 4.66 -13.35
N LEU A 43 -5.68 4.78 -12.47
CA LEU A 43 -6.93 5.48 -12.76
C LEU A 43 -6.74 6.99 -12.97
N THR A 44 -5.84 7.62 -12.21
CA THR A 44 -5.63 9.07 -12.24
C THR A 44 -4.57 9.52 -13.24
N GLY A 45 -3.75 8.59 -13.75
CA GLY A 45 -2.60 8.90 -14.60
C GLY A 45 -1.44 9.60 -13.87
N LEU A 46 -1.46 9.61 -12.52
CA LEU A 46 -0.42 10.21 -11.70
C LEU A 46 0.51 9.12 -11.18
N ALA A 47 1.79 9.22 -11.54
CA ALA A 47 2.81 8.27 -11.08
C ALA A 47 3.04 8.38 -9.57
N LEU A 48 3.20 7.23 -8.91
CA LEU A 48 3.67 7.17 -7.52
C LEU A 48 5.17 7.53 -7.46
N PRO A 49 5.65 8.13 -6.35
CA PRO A 49 7.08 8.35 -6.15
C PRO A 49 7.87 7.04 -6.22
N ALA A 50 8.97 7.03 -6.97
CA ALA A 50 9.77 5.83 -7.22
C ALA A 50 10.53 5.33 -5.99
N ASP A 51 10.77 6.23 -5.03
CA ASP A 51 11.49 6.01 -3.77
C ASP A 51 10.55 5.84 -2.57
N CYS A 52 9.29 5.46 -2.82
CA CYS A 52 8.28 5.25 -1.78
C CYS A 52 7.77 3.81 -1.75
N VAL A 53 7.68 3.23 -0.54
CA VAL A 53 7.03 1.93 -0.30
C VAL A 53 5.65 2.09 0.34
N TYR A 54 4.73 1.19 0.03
CA TYR A 54 3.36 1.20 0.55
C TYR A 54 3.07 -0.14 1.19
N PHE A 55 2.61 -0.17 2.44
CA PHE A 55 2.14 -1.41 3.06
C PHE A 55 1.12 -1.14 4.17
N GLY A 56 0.11 -1.99 4.27
CA GLY A 56 -0.98 -1.87 5.23
C GLY A 56 -2.20 -2.67 4.77
N GLU A 57 -3.02 -3.09 5.71
CA GLU A 57 -4.28 -3.80 5.44
C GLU A 57 -5.41 -2.80 5.20
N ILE A 58 -6.25 -3.05 4.20
CA ILE A 58 -7.44 -2.24 3.94
C ILE A 58 -8.67 -3.06 4.32
N SER A 59 -9.36 -2.63 5.37
CA SER A 59 -10.62 -3.26 5.75
C SER A 59 -11.76 -2.86 4.81
N LEU A 60 -12.85 -3.64 4.83
CA LEU A 60 -14.07 -3.30 4.10
C LEU A 60 -14.73 -1.99 4.57
N SER A 61 -14.40 -1.52 5.79
CA SER A 61 -14.86 -0.23 6.30
C SER A 61 -14.07 0.96 5.75
N GLY A 62 -13.08 0.72 4.90
CA GLY A 62 -12.17 1.76 4.38
C GLY A 62 -11.06 2.15 5.35
N ALA A 63 -10.95 1.48 6.51
CA ALA A 63 -9.89 1.76 7.47
C ALA A 63 -8.58 1.08 7.04
N VAL A 64 -7.48 1.80 7.20
CA VAL A 64 -6.12 1.28 6.98
C VAL A 64 -5.56 0.80 8.32
N ARG A 65 -5.22 -0.49 8.42
CA ARG A 65 -4.89 -1.17 9.68
C ARG A 65 -3.41 -1.59 9.75
N PRO A 66 -2.77 -1.51 10.94
CA PRO A 66 -1.42 -2.01 11.16
C PRO A 66 -1.25 -3.47 10.75
N VAL A 67 -0.06 -3.81 10.26
CA VAL A 67 0.29 -5.15 9.79
C VAL A 67 1.54 -5.67 10.50
N ALA A 68 1.69 -7.00 10.50
CA ALA A 68 2.83 -7.64 11.13
C ALA A 68 4.17 -7.22 10.48
N HIS A 69 5.21 -7.17 11.31
CA HIS A 69 6.59 -6.92 10.90
C HIS A 69 6.84 -5.56 10.23
N ALA A 70 6.05 -4.52 10.55
CA ALA A 70 6.22 -3.17 9.98
C ALA A 70 7.66 -2.66 10.06
N GLN A 71 8.34 -2.85 11.20
CA GLN A 71 9.74 -2.46 11.37
C GLN A 71 10.71 -3.18 10.46
N GLN A 72 10.54 -4.48 10.30
CA GLN A 72 11.41 -5.26 9.44
C GLN A 72 11.24 -4.81 7.98
N ARG A 73 10.00 -4.51 7.56
CA ARG A 73 9.72 -3.95 6.23
C ARG A 73 10.39 -2.59 6.03
N LEU A 74 10.30 -1.69 7.01
CA LEU A 74 10.94 -0.37 6.94
C LEU A 74 12.47 -0.50 6.85
N LYS A 75 13.09 -1.34 7.68
CA LYS A 75 14.54 -1.58 7.63
C LYS A 75 14.99 -2.16 6.29
N GLU A 76 14.22 -3.09 5.71
CA GLU A 76 14.55 -3.62 4.38
C GLU A 76 14.33 -2.57 3.28
N ALA A 77 13.29 -1.73 3.38
CA ALA A 77 13.06 -0.64 2.43
C ALA A 77 14.22 0.39 2.46
N GLU A 78 14.67 0.78 3.65
CA GLU A 78 15.83 1.66 3.83
C GLU A 78 17.10 1.05 3.22
N LYS A 79 17.38 -0.23 3.50
CA LYS A 79 18.53 -0.95 2.91
C LYS A 79 18.50 -0.98 1.38
N LEU A 80 17.31 -1.06 0.79
CA LEU A 80 17.11 -1.04 -0.66
C LEU A 80 17.13 0.38 -1.26
N GLY A 81 17.25 1.42 -0.42
CA GLY A 81 17.38 2.81 -0.85
C GLY A 81 16.06 3.57 -1.02
N PHE A 82 14.96 3.07 -0.47
CA PHE A 82 13.69 3.82 -0.45
C PHE A 82 13.76 4.97 0.57
N GLY A 83 13.35 6.17 0.15
CA GLY A 83 13.41 7.39 0.96
C GLY A 83 12.15 7.66 1.78
N SER A 84 11.04 6.97 1.50
CA SER A 84 9.78 7.17 2.22
C SER A 84 8.92 5.90 2.28
N ALA A 85 7.97 5.89 3.22
CA ALA A 85 6.99 4.82 3.36
C ALA A 85 5.60 5.40 3.67
N VAL A 86 4.56 4.79 3.10
CA VAL A 86 3.17 5.01 3.46
C VAL A 86 2.64 3.77 4.16
N LEU A 87 2.20 3.95 5.40
CA LEU A 87 1.79 2.90 6.30
C LEU A 87 0.65 3.37 7.24
N PRO A 88 -0.10 2.44 7.86
CA PRO A 88 -1.18 2.76 8.77
C PRO A 88 -0.71 3.62 9.95
N LEU A 89 -1.52 4.59 10.37
CA LEU A 89 -1.30 5.38 11.59
C LEU A 89 -1.13 4.46 12.81
N GLY A 90 -0.19 4.77 13.70
CA GLY A 90 0.16 3.94 14.85
C GLY A 90 1.11 2.77 14.55
N SER A 91 1.43 2.52 13.28
CA SER A 91 2.49 1.57 12.92
C SER A 91 3.88 2.06 13.31
N GLU A 92 4.05 3.37 13.55
CA GLU A 92 5.26 4.05 14.05
C GLU A 92 5.55 3.75 15.54
N GLU A 93 4.51 3.48 16.33
CA GLU A 93 4.61 3.18 17.77
C GLU A 93 4.97 1.70 18.01
N LEU A 94 4.42 0.80 17.19
CA LEU A 94 4.91 -0.58 17.00
C LEU A 94 6.33 -0.63 16.44
N ALA A 95 6.81 0.51 15.97
CA ALA A 95 8.07 0.66 15.28
C ALA A 95 9.23 1.16 16.12
N GLY A 96 9.03 1.48 17.40
CA GLY A 96 10.14 1.83 18.28
C GLY A 96 10.95 2.99 17.70
N GLY A 97 10.32 4.17 17.64
CA GLY A 97 11.00 5.46 17.51
C GLY A 97 11.81 5.64 16.23
N ILE A 98 11.21 6.29 15.26
CA ILE A 98 11.93 7.25 14.42
C ILE A 98 11.13 8.56 14.51
N GLY A 99 11.81 9.61 14.97
CA GLY A 99 11.20 10.92 15.23
C GLY A 99 10.93 11.73 13.96
#